data_AF-A0AAW9IDF4-F1
#
_entry.id   AF-A0AAW9IDF4-F1
#
_cell.length_a   1.000
_cell.length_b   1.000
_cell.length_c   1.000
_cell.angle_alpha   90.00
_cell.angle_beta   90.00
_cell.angle_gamma   90.00
#
_symmetry.space_group_name_H-M   'P 1'
#
loop_
_entity.id
_entity.type
_entity.pdbx_description
1 polymer ?
#
loop_
_entity_poly.entity_id
_entity_poly.type
_entity_poly.pdbx_seq_one_letter_code
_entity_poly.pdbx_strand_id
1 'polypeptide(L)'
;IYIVNSVQAVGDYSATTEGGLNREPKDTELSGGIMANGVSSIIGAFFGGLPTATYSQNVGIVAMTKVVSKFIIMIAAVFMLIAGFIPKFGALITTIPQSVLGGATIIVFAMITMTGIKVIIKDELSSRNMSVVGLSVALGMGITQV
;
A
#
# COMPACT_ATOMS: atom_id res chain seq x y z
N ILE A 1 1.61 13.33 6.04
CA ILE A 1 1.86 12.08 5.27
C ILE A 1 1.69 10.82 6.11
N TYR A 2 2.28 10.71 7.31
CA TYR A 2 2.16 9.50 8.15
C TYR A 2 0.73 9.12 8.56
N ILE A 3 -0.17 10.09 8.76
CA ILE A 3 -1.60 9.82 9.01
C ILE A 3 -2.23 9.16 7.78
N VAL A 4 -1.98 9.70 6.58
CA VAL A 4 -2.47 9.14 5.32
C VAL A 4 -1.90 7.73 5.10
N ASN A 5 -0.60 7.53 5.34
CA ASN A 5 0.03 6.21 5.24
C ASN A 5 -0.57 5.21 6.24
N SER A 6 -0.97 5.66 7.44
CA SER A 6 -1.61 4.79 8.43
C SER A 6 -3.01 4.38 7.98
N VAL A 7 -3.79 5.32 7.44
CA VAL A 7 -5.12 5.02 6.86
C VAL A 7 -4.99 4.07 5.67
N GLN A 8 -4.02 4.31 4.78
CA GLN A 8 -3.72 3.40 3.67
C GLN A 8 -3.33 2.00 4.17
N ALA A 9 -2.45 1.92 5.18
CA ALA A 9 -2.03 0.64 5.75
C ALA A 9 -3.19 -0.15 6.34
N VAL A 10 -4.13 0.51 7.01
CA VAL A 10 -5.37 -0.14 7.48
C VAL A 10 -6.13 -0.75 6.30
N GLY A 11 -6.32 0.00 5.21
CA GLY A 11 -6.98 -0.51 4.01
C GLY A 11 -6.27 -1.70 3.38
N ASP A 12 -4.95 -1.62 3.23
CA ASP A 12 -4.13 -2.69 2.65
C ASP A 12 -4.14 -3.95 3.53
N TYR A 13 -4.04 -3.81 4.86
CA TYR A 13 -4.11 -4.94 5.79
C TYR A 13 -5.48 -5.61 5.81
N SER A 14 -6.57 -4.82 5.82
CA SER A 14 -7.93 -5.34 5.71
C SER A 14 -8.16 -6.08 4.40
N ALA A 15 -7.74 -5.51 3.28
CA ALA A 15 -7.88 -6.15 1.97
C ALA A 15 -6.98 -7.39 1.83
N THR A 16 -5.81 -7.43 2.47
CA THR A 16 -4.91 -8.59 2.44
C THR A 16 -5.44 -9.74 3.28
N THR A 17 -5.97 -9.45 4.47
CA THR A 17 -6.52 -10.48 5.37
C THR A 17 -7.83 -11.05 4.85
N GLU A 18 -8.68 -10.21 4.26
CA GLU A 18 -9.88 -10.67 3.57
C GLU A 18 -9.52 -11.46 2.31
N GLY A 19 -8.66 -10.91 1.45
CA GLY A 19 -8.27 -11.53 0.19
C GLY A 19 -7.42 -12.79 0.35
N GLY A 20 -6.59 -12.89 1.38
CA GLY A 20 -5.65 -14.00 1.57
C GLY A 20 -6.04 -14.98 2.67
N LEU A 21 -6.73 -14.53 3.72
CA LEU A 21 -7.09 -15.33 4.90
C LEU A 21 -8.61 -15.48 5.10
N ASN A 22 -9.44 -14.83 4.27
CA ASN A 22 -10.90 -14.81 4.37
C ASN A 22 -11.41 -14.43 5.77
N ARG A 23 -10.77 -13.43 6.40
CA ARG A 23 -11.17 -12.88 7.70
C ARG A 23 -10.82 -11.41 7.82
N GLU A 24 -11.43 -10.73 8.77
CA GLU A 24 -11.00 -9.38 9.17
C GLU A 24 -9.65 -9.41 9.92
N PRO A 25 -8.84 -8.35 9.80
CA PRO A 25 -7.60 -8.21 10.55
C PRO A 25 -7.91 -8.00 12.03
N LYS A 26 -7.08 -8.58 12.92
CA LYS A 26 -7.20 -8.34 14.35
C LYS A 26 -6.62 -6.97 14.70
N ASP A 27 -7.14 -6.32 15.74
CA ASP A 27 -6.61 -5.02 16.20
C ASP A 27 -5.11 -5.06 16.52
N THR A 28 -4.62 -6.20 17.04
CA THR A 28 -3.20 -6.42 17.30
C THR A 28 -2.35 -6.50 16.03
N GLU A 29 -2.93 -6.99 14.92
CA GLU A 29 -2.28 -7.05 13.62
C GLU A 29 -2.24 -5.67 12.95
N LEU A 30 -3.33 -4.90 13.06
CA LEU A 30 -3.41 -3.53 12.57
C LEU A 30 -2.45 -2.61 13.34
N SER A 31 -2.55 -2.60 14.67
CA SER A 31 -1.69 -1.77 15.53
C SER A 31 -0.22 -2.18 15.40
N GLY A 32 0.07 -3.49 15.41
CA GLY A 32 1.42 -4.00 15.21
C GLY A 32 1.98 -3.65 13.83
N GLY A 33 1.17 -3.73 12.77
CA GLY A 33 1.57 -3.38 11.41
C GLY A 33 1.82 -1.88 11.22
N ILE A 34 1.01 -1.02 11.82
CA ILE A 34 1.20 0.44 11.79
C ILE A 34 2.46 0.82 12.57
N MET A 35 2.65 0.25 13.76
CA MET A 35 3.85 0.48 14.58
C MET A 35 5.11 0.01 13.85
N ALA A 36 5.08 -1.18 13.23
CA ALA A 36 6.19 -1.69 12.44
C ALA A 36 6.53 -0.76 11.26
N ASN A 37 5.53 -0.22 10.55
CA ASN A 37 5.78 0.74 9.47
C ASN A 37 6.40 2.05 10.00
N GLY A 38 5.94 2.54 11.15
CA GLY A 38 6.51 3.71 11.81
C GLY A 38 7.97 3.50 12.22
N VAL A 39 8.27 2.38 12.87
CA VAL A 39 9.65 2.00 13.26
C VAL A 39 10.54 1.84 12.03
N SER A 40 10.05 1.17 10.98
CA SER A 40 10.77 1.03 9.71
C SER A 40 11.07 2.38 9.06
N SER A 41 10.11 3.31 9.08
CA SER A 41 10.32 4.67 8.56
C SER A 41 11.34 5.46 9.38
N ILE A 42 11.34 5.31 10.72
CA ILE A 42 12.32 5.94 11.61
C ILE A 42 13.72 5.40 11.32
N ILE A 43 13.87 4.07 11.22
CA ILE A 43 15.13 3.43 10.86
C ILE A 43 15.59 3.93 9.49
N GLY A 44 14.69 3.93 8.49
CA GLY A 44 14.98 4.43 7.15
C GLY A 44 15.46 5.87 7.13
N ALA A 45 14.87 6.76 7.95
CA ALA A 45 15.28 8.15 8.05
C ALA A 45 16.73 8.33 8.51
N PHE A 46 17.25 7.46 9.39
CA PHE A 46 18.66 7.48 9.79
C PHE A 46 19.62 7.16 8.63
N PHE A 47 19.15 6.45 7.60
CA PHE A 47 19.90 6.13 6.39
C PHE A 47 19.55 7.06 5.21
N GLY A 48 18.81 8.15 5.43
CA GLY A 48 18.37 9.09 4.38
C GLY A 48 17.22 8.58 3.52
N GLY A 49 16.53 7.52 3.95
CA GLY A 49 15.36 6.97 3.28
C GLY A 49 14.11 7.86 3.43
N LEU A 50 13.23 7.77 2.43
CA LEU A 50 11.91 8.41 2.47
C LEU A 50 10.93 7.61 3.34
N PRO A 51 9.85 8.23 3.85
CA PRO A 51 8.82 7.53 4.62
C PRO A 51 8.29 6.30 3.88
N THR A 52 8.27 5.15 4.57
CA THR A 52 7.78 3.89 3.98
C THR A 52 6.26 3.81 4.05
N ALA A 53 5.68 3.11 3.08
CA ALA A 53 4.25 2.83 3.00
C ALA A 53 4.01 1.37 2.63
N THR A 54 2.80 0.90 2.88
CA THR A 54 2.33 -0.42 2.43
C THR A 54 2.12 -0.42 0.91
N TYR A 55 2.39 -1.57 0.28
CA TYR A 55 2.29 -1.72 -1.18
C TYR A 55 0.96 -2.39 -1.55
N SER A 56 -0.01 -1.60 -2.01
CA SER A 56 -1.34 -2.09 -2.45
C SER A 56 -1.26 -3.11 -3.60
N GLN A 57 -0.18 -3.14 -4.38
CA GLN A 57 0.04 -4.17 -5.40
C GLN A 57 0.24 -5.56 -4.77
N ASN A 58 0.91 -5.63 -3.62
CA ASN A 58 1.14 -6.90 -2.92
C ASN A 58 -0.17 -7.47 -2.37
N VAL A 59 -1.11 -6.60 -1.98
CA VAL A 59 -2.47 -6.99 -1.59
C VAL A 59 -3.16 -7.76 -2.74
N GLY A 60 -3.06 -7.25 -3.97
CA GLY A 60 -3.62 -7.91 -5.16
C GLY A 60 -3.01 -9.29 -5.41
N ILE A 61 -1.68 -9.41 -5.30
CA ILE A 61 -0.97 -10.68 -5.46
C ILE A 61 -1.42 -11.70 -4.41
N VAL A 62 -1.51 -11.28 -3.15
CA VAL A 62 -1.98 -12.16 -2.06
C VAL A 62 -3.43 -12.59 -2.27
N ALA A 63 -4.29 -11.68 -2.73
CA ALA A 63 -5.69 -11.98 -3.00
C ALA A 63 -5.87 -13.04 -4.12
N MET A 64 -5.01 -13.01 -5.13
CA MET A 64 -5.02 -13.97 -6.25
C MET A 64 -4.37 -15.30 -5.91
N THR A 65 -3.19 -15.25 -5.28
CA THR A 65 -2.38 -16.44 -5.00
C THR A 65 -2.82 -17.18 -3.74
N LYS A 66 -3.51 -16.50 -2.82
CA LYS A 66 -3.83 -16.98 -1.46
C LYS A 66 -2.59 -17.36 -0.65
N VAL A 67 -1.41 -16.87 -1.04
CA VAL A 67 -0.15 -17.16 -0.36
C VAL A 67 0.19 -16.02 0.60
N VAL A 68 0.02 -16.28 1.90
CA VAL A 68 0.33 -15.33 3.00
C VAL A 68 1.57 -15.72 3.81
N SER A 69 2.45 -16.55 3.23
CA SER A 69 3.59 -17.12 3.93
C SER A 69 4.62 -16.04 4.30
N LYS A 70 4.94 -15.93 5.60
CA LYS A 70 6.01 -15.06 6.12
C LYS A 70 7.37 -15.37 5.50
N PHE A 71 7.61 -16.63 5.13
CA PHE A 71 8.87 -17.06 4.54
C PHE A 71 9.10 -16.43 3.15
N ILE A 72 8.05 -16.33 2.33
CA ILE A 72 8.14 -15.73 1.00
C ILE A 72 8.41 -14.22 1.10
N ILE A 73 7.73 -13.55 2.03
CA ILE A 73 7.95 -12.13 2.31
C ILE A 73 9.39 -11.89 2.80
N MET A 74 9.92 -12.77 3.65
CA MET A 74 11.30 -12.70 4.15
C MET A 74 12.32 -12.89 3.03
N ILE A 75 12.11 -13.87 2.13
CA ILE A 75 12.98 -14.05 0.96
C ILE A 75 12.98 -12.80 0.09
N ALA A 76 11.81 -12.22 -0.18
CA ALA A 76 11.70 -10.99 -0.97
C ALA A 76 12.43 -9.82 -0.31
N ALA A 77 12.33 -9.67 1.01
CA ALA A 77 13.04 -8.63 1.77
C ALA A 77 14.58 -8.80 1.70
N VAL A 78 15.08 -10.02 1.87
CA VAL A 78 16.51 -10.33 1.75
C VAL A 78 17.01 -10.08 0.33
N PHE A 79 16.23 -10.49 -0.67
CA PHE A 79 16.54 -10.22 -2.07
C PHE A 79 16.63 -8.72 -2.36
N MET A 80 15.65 -7.92 -1.91
CA MET A 80 15.66 -6.47 -2.07
C MET A 80 16.85 -5.82 -1.37
N LEU A 81 17.19 -6.28 -0.17
CA LEU A 81 18.35 -5.79 0.57
C LEU A 81 19.64 -6.04 -0.20
N ILE A 82 19.86 -7.27 -0.69
CA ILE A 82 21.04 -7.62 -1.50
C ILE A 82 21.06 -6.81 -2.80
N ALA A 83 19.92 -6.72 -3.50
CA ALA A 83 19.81 -5.97 -4.75
C ALA A 83 20.15 -4.47 -4.56
N GLY A 84 19.80 -3.90 -3.41
CA GLY A 84 20.16 -2.52 -3.05
C GLY A 84 21.66 -2.27 -2.92
N PHE A 85 22.45 -3.30 -2.57
CA PHE A 85 23.92 -3.20 -2.50
C PHE A 85 24.62 -3.47 -3.84
N ILE A 86 23.90 -3.82 -4.91
CA ILE A 86 24.48 -4.11 -6.22
C ILE A 86 24.40 -2.85 -7.11
N PRO A 87 25.52 -2.15 -7.37
CA PRO A 87 25.48 -0.90 -8.14
C PRO A 87 25.04 -1.10 -9.59
N LYS A 88 25.34 -2.27 -10.17
CA LYS A 88 24.89 -2.65 -11.52
C LYS A 88 23.37 -2.74 -11.63
N PHE A 89 22.68 -3.15 -10.56
CA PHE A 89 21.23 -3.20 -10.52
C PHE A 89 20.65 -1.79 -10.53
N GLY A 90 21.22 -0.88 -9.71
CA GLY A 90 20.88 0.55 -9.74
C GLY A 90 21.06 1.18 -11.11
N ALA A 91 22.18 0.92 -11.77
CA ALA A 91 22.44 1.41 -13.12
C ALA A 91 21.37 0.92 -14.12
N LEU A 92 20.97 -0.35 -14.04
CA LEU A 92 19.92 -0.90 -14.91
C LEU A 92 18.56 -0.20 -14.70
N ILE A 93 18.17 0.06 -13.45
CA ILE A 93 16.92 0.80 -13.16
C ILE A 93 16.95 2.20 -13.78
N THR A 94 18.10 2.88 -13.80
CA THR A 94 18.22 4.21 -14.43
C THR A 94 18.09 4.18 -15.96
N THR A 95 18.22 3.01 -16.60
CA THR A 95 17.99 2.87 -18.04
C THR A 95 16.51 2.73 -18.42
N ILE A 96 15.62 2.55 -17.44
CA ILE A 96 14.18 2.36 -17.70
C ILE A 96 13.59 3.67 -18.27
N PRO A 97 12.94 3.62 -19.44
CA PRO A 97 12.33 4.81 -20.03
C PRO A 97 11.23 5.41 -19.15
N GLN A 98 11.12 6.74 -19.17
CA GLN A 98 10.10 7.47 -18.42
C GLN A 98 8.67 7.03 -18.77
N SER A 99 8.40 6.66 -20.03
CA SER A 99 7.10 6.14 -20.44
C SER A 99 6.70 4.85 -19.71
N VAL A 100 7.68 3.99 -19.38
CA VAL A 100 7.44 2.74 -18.61
C VAL A 100 7.19 3.06 -17.14
N LEU A 101 7.99 3.96 -16.57
CA LEU A 101 7.81 4.40 -15.18
C LEU A 101 6.46 5.11 -14.98
N GLY A 102 6.04 5.93 -15.95
CA GLY A 102 4.72 6.57 -15.97
C GLY A 102 3.59 5.54 -15.99
N GLY A 103 3.66 4.56 -16.89
CA GLY A 103 2.69 3.46 -16.96
C GLY A 103 2.62 2.65 -15.66
N ALA A 104 3.77 2.29 -15.09
CA ALA A 104 3.85 1.61 -13.80
C ALA A 104 3.20 2.45 -12.67
N THR A 105 3.47 3.75 -12.64
CA THR A 105 2.95 4.67 -11.63
C THR A 105 1.42 4.81 -11.70
N ILE A 106 0.85 4.88 -12.91
CA ILE A 106 -0.60 4.89 -13.11
C ILE A 106 -1.24 3.62 -12.54
N ILE A 107 -0.63 2.46 -12.78
CA ILE A 107 -1.12 1.19 -12.22
C ILE A 107 -1.06 1.20 -10.69
N VAL A 108 0.01 1.75 -10.09
CA VAL A 108 0.11 1.88 -8.63
C VAL A 108 -1.03 2.72 -8.08
N PHE A 109 -1.26 3.91 -8.63
CA PHE A 109 -2.33 4.80 -8.17
C PHE A 109 -3.72 4.20 -8.39
N ALA A 110 -3.94 3.51 -9.51
CA ALA A 110 -5.18 2.77 -9.76
C ALA A 110 -5.42 1.69 -8.69
N MET A 111 -4.39 0.92 -8.34
CA MET A 111 -4.48 -0.12 -7.30
C MET A 111 -4.75 0.46 -5.90
N ILE A 112 -4.13 1.58 -5.55
CA ILE A 112 -4.40 2.30 -4.30
C ILE A 112 -5.88 2.75 -4.26
N THR A 113 -6.36 3.35 -5.36
CA THR A 113 -7.74 3.81 -5.49
C THR A 113 -8.74 2.66 -5.34
N MET A 114 -8.48 1.55 -6.04
CA MET A 114 -9.33 0.36 -5.98
C MET A 114 -9.33 -0.29 -4.58
N THR A 115 -8.21 -0.26 -3.87
CA THR A 115 -8.14 -0.74 -2.49
C THR A 115 -8.99 0.14 -1.56
N GLY A 116 -8.95 1.46 -1.74
CA GLY A 116 -9.85 2.39 -1.03
C GLY A 116 -11.33 2.11 -1.32
N ILE A 117 -11.70 1.92 -2.59
CA ILE A 117 -13.09 1.56 -2.98
C ILE A 117 -13.52 0.26 -2.32
N LYS A 118 -12.66 -0.77 -2.31
CA LYS A 118 -12.97 -2.05 -1.65
C LYS A 118 -13.29 -1.89 -0.17
N VAL A 119 -12.56 -1.03 0.54
CA VAL A 119 -12.85 -0.74 1.95
C VAL A 119 -14.20 -0.04 2.11
N ILE A 120 -14.53 0.90 1.22
CA ILE A 120 -15.80 1.63 1.27
C ILE A 120 -17.01 0.70 1.08
N ILE A 121 -16.94 -0.22 0.12
CA ILE A 121 -18.06 -1.11 -0.20
C ILE A 121 -18.23 -2.29 0.78
N LYS A 122 -17.36 -2.40 1.79
CA LYS A 122 -17.57 -3.38 2.89
C LYS A 122 -18.78 -3.03 3.73
N ASP A 123 -19.02 -1.74 3.94
CA ASP A 123 -20.18 -1.26 4.69
C ASP A 123 -21.39 -1.06 3.77
N GLU A 124 -22.59 -1.03 4.36
CA GLU A 124 -23.82 -0.77 3.62
C GLU A 124 -23.78 0.64 2.99
N LEU A 125 -24.00 0.70 1.67
CA LEU A 125 -24.10 1.96 0.92
C LEU A 125 -25.48 2.62 1.11
N SER A 126 -25.84 2.90 2.37
CA SER A 126 -27.03 3.70 2.69
C SER A 126 -26.90 5.11 2.10
N SER A 127 -28.03 5.81 1.93
CA SER A 127 -28.04 7.20 1.43
C SER A 127 -27.12 8.13 2.23
N ARG A 128 -27.01 7.91 3.56
CA ARG A 128 -26.07 8.62 4.42
C ARG A 128 -24.61 8.31 4.09
N ASN A 129 -24.24 7.03 4.04
CA ASN A 129 -22.86 6.62 3.77
C ASN A 129 -22.42 7.05 2.37
N MET A 130 -23.31 6.92 1.39
CA MET A 130 -23.05 7.38 0.02
C MET A 130 -22.85 8.90 -0.06
N SER A 131 -23.60 9.68 0.73
CA SER A 131 -23.41 11.14 0.81
C SER A 131 -22.07 11.50 1.45
N VAL A 132 -21.66 10.81 2.53
CA VAL A 132 -20.36 11.02 3.20
C VAL A 132 -19.20 10.70 2.27
N VAL A 133 -19.25 9.54 1.60
CA VAL A 133 -18.22 9.13 0.63
C VAL A 133 -18.18 10.10 -0.55
N GLY A 134 -19.34 10.41 -1.14
CA GLY A 134 -19.45 11.30 -2.29
C GLY A 134 -18.88 12.69 -2.03
N LEU A 135 -19.24 13.30 -0.88
CA LEU A 135 -18.69 14.59 -0.47
C LEU A 135 -17.18 14.51 -0.22
N SER A 136 -16.70 13.45 0.42
CA SER A 136 -15.26 13.27 0.70
C SER A 136 -14.44 13.17 -0.60
N VAL A 137 -14.93 12.41 -1.58
CA VAL A 137 -14.29 12.28 -2.91
C VAL A 137 -14.36 13.60 -3.68
N ALA A 138 -15.52 14.25 -3.71
CA ALA A 138 -15.72 15.52 -4.41
C ALA A 138 -14.81 16.62 -3.86
N LEU A 139 -14.68 16.73 -2.53
CA LEU A 139 -13.76 17.68 -1.90
C LEU A 139 -12.30 17.33 -2.17
N GLY A 140 -11.92 16.06 -2.05
CA GLY A 140 -10.53 15.62 -2.31
C GLY A 140 -10.08 15.89 -3.74
N MET A 141 -10.93 15.61 -4.73
CA MET A 141 -10.63 15.91 -6.13
C MET A 141 -10.75 17.41 -6.44
N GLY A 142 -11.79 18.06 -5.93
CA GLY A 142 -12.11 19.46 -6.24
C GLY A 142 -11.10 20.46 -5.68
N ILE A 143 -10.65 20.29 -4.43
CA ILE A 143 -9.65 21.17 -3.81
C ILE A 143 -8.29 21.04 -4.51
N THR A 144 -7.99 19.89 -5.11
CA THR A 144 -6.72 19.69 -5.84
C THR A 144 -6.69 20.42 -7.19
N GLN A 145 -7.86 20.75 -7.76
CA GLN A 145 -7.98 21.40 -9.08
C GLN A 145 -8.09 22.94 -9.02
N VAL A 146 -8.20 23.52 -7.83
CA VAL A 146 -8.29 24.97 -7.59
C VAL A 146 -6.99 25.45 -6.94
#